data_AF-A0A444WPH8-F1
#
_entry.id   AF-A0A444WPH8-F1
#
_cell.length_a   1.000
_cell.length_b   1.000
_cell.length_c   1.000
_cell.angle_alpha   90.00
_cell.angle_beta   90.00
_cell.angle_gamma   90.00
#
_symmetry.space_group_name_H-M   'P 1'
#
loop_
_entity.id
_entity.type
_entity.pdbx_description
1 polymer ?
#
loop_
_entity_poly.entity_id
_entity_poly.type
_entity_poly.pdbx_seq_one_letter_code
_entity_poly.pdbx_strand_id
1 'polypeptide(L)'
;MPETRSKKKSSKAAPPLPLPPPPSASERRNWGNVFNLMVKMVRNQQNQLQSISTQNKFLQDRWRIQNEAWQSDNRIHNDHISQMKGVLKFEEKKRLLEAAREDLMLGYKNREASVYKWILEHMEDDLADFKALFENHSCKSANGEVCSLDQGTVLKDADKRKKRNTDSEKENKSPGMNSVEEMSSLKIKDELRILKEEREKLVSEKKFVWNQYNIMEKEYHNKLSAKQAEVEKANEKVRALVEQLESENNKKDSTISQLVSKVASMEAETERLNQEISRLSSEMESVRKSRKDQVTPVLNRCTEGTKTCNSGGASKSGRHKNVSVKKEVSTPDAPPPSKLSGKGNTSLKRKEGPVILTSVTPKLFSSSFKVPKLKSSVKV
;
A
#
# COMPACT_ATOMS: atom_id res chain seq x y z
N MET A 1 15.09 17.26 -72.99
CA MET A 1 16.34 17.80 -73.57
C MET A 1 17.06 18.58 -72.47
N PRO A 2 18.36 18.39 -72.18
CA PRO A 2 19.38 17.74 -73.02
C PRO A 2 20.08 16.51 -72.39
N GLU A 3 20.48 15.60 -73.28
CA GLU A 3 21.50 14.57 -73.08
C GLU A 3 22.89 15.19 -72.91
N THR A 4 23.74 14.57 -72.09
CA THR A 4 25.19 14.76 -72.21
C THR A 4 25.89 13.42 -72.43
N ARG A 5 26.42 13.32 -73.65
CA ARG A 5 27.20 12.25 -74.24
C ARG A 5 28.66 12.37 -73.76
N SER A 6 29.14 11.41 -72.97
CA SER A 6 30.57 11.34 -72.59
C SER A 6 31.28 10.18 -73.28
N LYS A 7 32.36 10.56 -73.97
CA LYS A 7 33.17 9.79 -74.91
C LYS A 7 34.06 8.77 -74.20
N LYS A 8 34.06 7.52 -74.68
CA LYS A 8 35.12 6.52 -74.42
C LYS A 8 36.44 7.00 -75.04
N LYS A 9 37.45 7.28 -74.21
CA LYS A 9 38.86 7.36 -74.65
C LYS A 9 39.49 5.98 -74.47
N SER A 10 39.94 5.41 -75.59
CA SER A 10 40.80 4.22 -75.64
C SER A 10 42.20 4.59 -75.17
N SER A 11 42.66 4.03 -74.05
CA SER A 11 44.05 4.18 -73.59
C SER A 11 44.90 3.02 -74.13
N LYS A 12 45.87 3.41 -74.96
CA LYS A 12 46.94 2.56 -75.50
C LYS A 12 47.83 2.06 -74.35
N ALA A 13 47.98 0.75 -74.22
CA ALA A 13 48.77 0.10 -73.17
C ALA A 13 50.29 0.35 -73.38
N ALA A 14 50.98 0.73 -72.31
CA ALA A 14 52.44 0.83 -72.24
C ALA A 14 53.08 -0.57 -72.07
N PRO A 15 54.30 -0.80 -72.57
CA PRO A 15 54.98 -2.10 -72.46
C PRO A 15 55.34 -2.43 -71.00
N PRO A 16 55.37 -3.73 -70.62
CA PRO A 16 55.63 -4.14 -69.25
C PRO A 16 57.09 -3.88 -68.86
N LEU A 17 57.29 -3.29 -67.68
CA LEU A 17 58.62 -3.13 -67.07
C LEU A 17 59.26 -4.51 -66.78
N PRO A 18 60.60 -4.64 -66.81
CA PRO A 18 61.30 -5.89 -66.53
C PRO A 18 60.96 -6.40 -65.13
N LEU A 19 60.52 -7.65 -65.05
CA LEU A 19 60.23 -8.31 -63.77
C LEU A 19 61.54 -8.42 -62.96
N PRO A 20 61.51 -8.06 -61.66
CA PRO A 20 62.68 -8.17 -60.80
C PRO A 20 63.14 -9.63 -60.68
N PRO A 21 64.45 -9.86 -60.49
CA PRO A 21 65.00 -11.21 -60.37
C PRO A 21 64.35 -11.96 -59.20
N PRO A 22 64.11 -13.28 -59.33
CA PRO A 22 63.41 -14.05 -58.32
C PRO A 22 64.17 -14.02 -57.00
N PRO A 23 63.51 -13.66 -55.88
CA PRO A 23 64.19 -13.56 -54.59
C PRO A 23 64.79 -14.91 -54.22
N SER A 24 66.01 -14.85 -53.70
CA SER A 24 66.79 -16.01 -53.30
C SER A 24 66.00 -16.86 -52.30
N ALA A 25 66.15 -18.18 -52.33
CA ALA A 25 65.38 -19.09 -51.48
C ALA A 25 65.53 -18.77 -49.96
N SER A 26 66.70 -18.22 -49.57
CA SER A 26 66.99 -17.75 -48.21
C SER A 26 66.10 -16.56 -47.79
N GLU A 27 65.97 -15.56 -48.67
CA GLU A 27 65.21 -14.35 -48.41
C GLU A 27 63.72 -14.63 -48.27
N ARG A 28 63.19 -15.54 -49.11
CA ARG A 28 61.81 -16.03 -49.05
C ARG A 28 61.51 -16.73 -47.71
N ARG A 29 62.47 -17.48 -47.17
CA ARG A 29 62.37 -18.13 -45.86
C ARG A 29 62.41 -17.12 -44.70
N ASN A 30 63.26 -16.11 -44.78
CA ASN A 30 63.36 -15.06 -43.77
C ASN A 30 62.07 -14.25 -43.67
N TRP A 31 61.48 -13.85 -44.80
CA TRP A 31 60.18 -13.18 -44.81
C TRP A 31 59.06 -14.06 -44.27
N GLY A 32 59.08 -15.37 -44.57
CA GLY A 32 58.16 -16.33 -43.96
C GLY A 32 58.27 -16.36 -42.43
N ASN A 33 59.48 -16.33 -41.88
CA ASN A 33 59.72 -16.29 -40.43
C ASN A 33 59.20 -14.98 -39.80
N VAL A 34 59.49 -13.83 -40.41
CA VAL A 34 59.02 -12.51 -39.93
C VAL A 34 57.50 -12.44 -39.96
N PHE A 35 56.88 -12.87 -41.06
CA PHE A 35 55.42 -12.94 -41.18
C PHE A 35 54.80 -13.84 -40.11
N ASN A 36 55.35 -15.04 -39.90
CA ASN A 36 54.88 -15.94 -38.86
C ASN A 36 55.02 -15.35 -37.45
N LEU A 37 56.10 -14.62 -37.17
CA LEU A 37 56.29 -13.92 -35.90
C LEU A 37 55.21 -12.84 -35.70
N MET A 38 54.95 -12.03 -36.72
CA MET A 38 53.91 -11.00 -36.68
C MET A 38 52.52 -11.60 -36.47
N VAL A 39 52.17 -12.68 -37.18
CA VAL A 39 50.90 -13.38 -37.00
C VAL A 39 50.75 -13.92 -35.58
N LYS A 40 51.82 -14.48 -35.00
CA LYS A 40 51.83 -14.92 -33.59
C LYS A 40 51.61 -13.75 -32.63
N MET A 41 52.30 -12.62 -32.83
CA MET A 41 52.14 -11.42 -32.00
C MET A 41 50.72 -10.87 -32.06
N VAL A 42 50.14 -10.74 -33.26
CA VAL A 42 48.77 -10.25 -33.45
C VAL A 42 47.77 -11.21 -32.79
N ARG A 43 47.95 -12.52 -32.95
CA ARG A 43 47.08 -13.50 -32.30
C ARG A 43 47.20 -13.43 -30.77
N ASN A 44 48.40 -13.24 -30.23
CA ASN A 44 48.60 -13.07 -28.79
C ASN A 44 47.92 -11.80 -28.26
N GLN A 45 48.06 -10.67 -28.96
CA GLN A 45 47.39 -9.42 -28.61
C GLN A 45 45.86 -9.56 -28.67
N GLN A 46 45.34 -10.23 -29.70
CA GLN A 46 43.91 -10.51 -29.82
C GLN A 46 43.39 -11.34 -28.64
N ASN A 47 44.13 -12.37 -28.23
CA ASN A 47 43.77 -13.20 -27.08
C ASN A 47 43.80 -12.40 -25.77
N GLN A 48 44.81 -11.54 -25.59
CA GLN A 48 44.91 -10.65 -24.43
C GLN A 48 43.72 -9.69 -24.36
N LEU A 49 43.36 -9.04 -25.47
CA LEU A 49 42.21 -8.15 -25.54
C LEU A 49 40.89 -8.87 -25.25
N GLN A 50 40.73 -10.10 -25.75
CA GLN A 50 39.57 -10.92 -25.43
C GLN A 50 39.51 -11.28 -23.94
N SER A 51 40.65 -11.64 -23.32
CA SER A 51 40.71 -11.93 -21.90
C SER A 51 40.38 -10.71 -21.03
N ILE A 52 40.86 -9.53 -21.41
CA ILE A 52 40.54 -8.28 -20.70
C ILE A 52 39.05 -7.95 -20.86
N SER A 53 38.51 -8.13 -22.06
CA SER A 53 37.08 -7.91 -22.33
C SER A 53 36.17 -8.81 -21.49
N THR A 54 36.50 -10.10 -21.37
CA THR A 54 35.74 -11.03 -20.54
C THR A 54 35.84 -10.71 -19.05
N GLN A 55 37.04 -10.34 -18.57
CA GLN A 55 37.24 -9.92 -17.18
C GLN A 55 36.47 -8.63 -16.85
N ASN A 56 36.50 -7.64 -17.74
CA ASN A 56 35.76 -6.39 -17.54
C ASN A 56 34.26 -6.63 -17.48
N LYS A 57 33.73 -7.52 -18.33
CA LYS A 57 32.33 -7.90 -18.29
C LYS A 57 31.96 -8.57 -16.97
N PHE A 58 32.79 -9.50 -16.50
CA PHE A 58 32.59 -10.15 -15.19
C PHE A 58 32.58 -9.13 -14.03
N LEU A 59 33.52 -8.19 -14.01
CA LEU A 59 33.59 -7.15 -12.99
C LEU A 59 32.37 -6.22 -13.05
N GLN A 60 31.94 -5.85 -14.25
CA GLN A 60 30.75 -5.02 -14.45
C GLN A 60 29.49 -5.72 -13.92
N ASP A 61 29.33 -7.01 -14.20
CA ASP A 61 28.16 -7.76 -13.74
C ASP A 61 28.18 -7.95 -12.22
N ARG A 62 29.35 -8.21 -11.62
CA ARG A 62 29.49 -8.27 -10.16
C ARG A 62 29.17 -6.93 -9.50
N TRP A 63 29.69 -5.83 -10.05
CA TRP A 63 29.39 -4.48 -9.55
C TRP A 63 27.89 -4.18 -9.62
N ARG A 64 27.24 -4.54 -10.72
CA ARG A 64 25.79 -4.37 -10.91
C ARG A 64 24.99 -5.11 -9.84
N ILE A 65 25.27 -6.41 -9.65
CA ILE A 65 24.57 -7.25 -8.66
C ILE A 65 24.74 -6.67 -7.26
N GLN A 66 25.96 -6.28 -6.89
CA GLN A 66 26.22 -5.69 -5.58
C GLN A 66 25.48 -4.37 -5.41
N ASN A 67 25.54 -3.47 -6.39
CA ASN A 67 24.84 -2.20 -6.32
C ASN A 67 23.31 -2.39 -6.23
N GLU A 68 22.73 -3.33 -6.97
CA GLU A 68 21.30 -3.65 -6.89
C GLU A 68 20.90 -4.18 -5.50
N ALA A 69 21.71 -5.08 -4.91
CA ALA A 69 21.49 -5.57 -3.55
C ALA A 69 21.55 -4.43 -2.53
N TRP A 70 22.58 -3.58 -2.59
CA TRP A 70 22.72 -2.42 -1.70
C TRP A 70 21.55 -1.42 -1.84
N GLN A 71 21.05 -1.21 -3.06
CA GLN A 71 19.88 -0.36 -3.26
C GLN A 71 18.60 -0.96 -2.69
N SER A 72 18.44 -2.28 -2.77
CA SER A 72 17.33 -3.01 -2.16
C SER A 72 17.36 -2.86 -0.63
N ASP A 73 18.50 -3.13 -0.01
CA ASP A 73 18.67 -3.02 1.46
C ASP A 73 18.38 -1.59 1.95
N ASN A 74 18.90 -0.58 1.23
CA ASN A 74 18.61 0.82 1.54
C ASN A 74 17.11 1.14 1.45
N ARG A 75 16.38 0.58 0.49
CA ARG A 75 14.92 0.78 0.41
C ARG A 75 14.22 0.15 1.61
N ILE A 76 14.57 -1.09 1.95
CA ILE A 76 14.00 -1.81 3.10
C ILE A 76 14.24 -1.03 4.41
N HIS A 77 15.45 -0.53 4.64
CA HIS A 77 15.75 0.26 5.83
C HIS A 77 14.97 1.58 5.87
N ASN A 78 14.84 2.27 4.73
CA ASN A 78 14.05 3.50 4.65
C ASN A 78 12.56 3.25 4.93
N ASP A 79 12.02 2.14 4.43
CA ASP A 79 10.63 1.75 4.68
C ASP A 79 10.42 1.45 6.17
N HIS A 80 11.35 0.72 6.81
CA HIS A 80 11.29 0.44 8.25
C HIS A 80 11.39 1.73 9.09
N ILE A 81 12.31 2.64 8.75
CA ILE A 81 12.40 3.96 9.41
C ILE A 81 11.09 4.74 9.25
N SER A 82 10.49 4.71 8.08
CA SER A 82 9.21 5.40 7.81
C SER A 82 8.07 4.81 8.62
N GLN A 83 8.01 3.48 8.75
CA GLN A 83 7.06 2.79 9.60
C GLN A 83 7.22 3.17 11.07
N MET A 84 8.45 3.11 11.61
CA MET A 84 8.74 3.49 12.99
C MET A 84 8.37 4.95 13.29
N LYS A 85 8.65 5.87 12.35
CA LYS A 85 8.22 7.27 12.48
C LYS A 85 6.70 7.41 12.55
N GLY A 86 5.96 6.60 11.80
CA GLY A 86 4.49 6.54 11.87
C GLY A 86 4.01 6.10 13.25
N VAL A 87 4.57 5.01 13.78
CA VAL A 87 4.25 4.48 15.11
C VAL A 87 4.54 5.50 16.21
N LEU A 88 5.71 6.14 16.18
CA LEU A 88 6.09 7.15 17.18
C LEU A 88 5.10 8.34 17.18
N LYS A 89 4.71 8.84 16.01
CA LYS A 89 3.70 9.92 15.91
C LYS A 89 2.34 9.49 16.43
N PHE A 90 1.95 8.23 16.23
CA PHE A 90 0.71 7.70 16.75
C PHE A 90 0.74 7.63 18.28
N GLU A 91 1.82 7.09 18.87
CA GLU A 91 1.97 6.98 20.32
C GLU A 91 2.03 8.35 20.99
N GLU A 92 2.70 9.34 20.37
CA GLU A 92 2.71 10.72 20.86
C GLU A 92 1.30 11.32 20.90
N LYS A 93 0.51 11.15 19.83
CA LYS A 93 -0.88 11.62 19.80
C LYS A 93 -1.75 10.91 20.82
N LYS A 94 -1.55 9.60 21.00
CA LYS A 94 -2.26 8.81 22.00
C LYS A 94 -1.98 9.35 23.40
N ARG A 95 -0.71 9.59 23.75
CA ARG A 95 -0.32 10.19 25.03
C ARG A 95 -0.95 11.59 25.23
N LEU A 96 -0.95 12.43 24.19
CA LEU A 96 -1.59 13.75 24.26
C LEU A 96 -3.10 13.66 24.50
N LEU A 97 -3.76 12.68 23.88
CA LEU A 97 -5.18 12.43 24.07
C LEU A 97 -5.49 11.91 25.48
N GLU A 98 -4.66 11.03 26.02
CA GLU A 98 -4.75 10.55 27.40
C GLU A 98 -4.58 11.70 28.40
N ALA A 99 -3.58 12.56 28.21
CA ALA A 99 -3.38 13.74 29.05
C ALA A 99 -4.58 14.71 29.00
N ALA A 100 -5.10 15.02 27.79
CA ALA A 100 -6.26 15.89 27.64
C ALA A 100 -7.53 15.30 28.30
N ARG A 101 -7.67 13.97 28.30
CA ARG A 101 -8.76 13.27 28.99
C ARG A 101 -8.63 13.40 30.51
N GLU A 102 -7.42 13.27 31.05
CA GLU A 102 -7.14 13.45 32.48
C GLU A 102 -7.41 14.88 32.92
N ASP A 103 -6.93 15.87 32.17
CA ASP A 103 -7.17 17.30 32.43
C ASP A 103 -8.67 17.62 32.45
N LEU A 104 -9.43 17.07 31.51
CA LEU A 104 -10.88 17.24 31.45
C LEU A 104 -11.56 16.63 32.69
N MET A 105 -11.15 15.42 33.10
CA MET A 105 -11.70 14.75 34.28
C MET A 105 -11.40 15.54 35.56
N LEU A 106 -10.17 16.05 35.69
CA LEU A 106 -9.78 16.90 36.81
C LEU A 106 -10.60 18.20 36.82
N GLY A 107 -10.83 18.81 35.65
CA GLY A 107 -11.70 19.98 35.50
C GLY A 107 -13.13 19.72 35.98
N TYR A 108 -13.72 18.57 35.63
CA TYR A 108 -15.03 18.17 36.15
C TYR A 108 -15.04 18.00 37.66
N LYS A 109 -14.02 17.36 38.23
CA LYS A 109 -13.92 17.14 39.68
C LYS A 109 -13.72 18.44 40.46
N ASN A 110 -12.93 19.36 39.94
CA ASN A 110 -12.76 20.68 40.53
C ASN A 110 -14.06 21.48 40.53
N ARG A 111 -14.81 21.45 39.41
CA ARG A 111 -16.12 22.12 39.34
C ARG A 111 -17.12 21.51 40.33
N GLU A 112 -17.16 20.18 40.40
CA GLU A 112 -18.00 19.44 41.35
C GLU A 112 -17.67 19.85 42.81
N ALA A 113 -16.38 19.87 43.16
CA ALA A 113 -15.92 20.31 44.49
C ALA A 113 -16.30 21.76 44.79
N SER A 114 -16.16 22.67 43.83
CA SER A 114 -16.57 24.08 44.00
C SER A 114 -18.07 24.24 44.24
N VAL A 115 -18.90 23.44 43.57
CA VAL A 115 -20.36 23.46 43.80
C VAL A 115 -20.69 22.98 45.20
N TYR A 116 -20.10 21.86 45.65
CA TYR A 116 -20.32 21.38 47.02
C TYR A 116 -19.84 22.38 48.06
N LYS A 117 -18.68 23.01 47.84
CA LYS A 117 -18.17 24.07 48.71
C LYS A 117 -19.15 25.24 48.79
N TRP A 118 -19.66 25.71 47.66
CA TRP A 118 -20.65 26.81 47.63
C TRP A 118 -21.95 26.45 48.35
N ILE A 119 -22.47 25.22 48.17
CA ILE A 119 -23.65 24.74 48.88
C ILE A 119 -23.40 24.73 50.40
N LEU A 120 -22.24 24.22 50.84
CA LEU A 120 -21.90 24.16 52.26
C LEU A 120 -21.78 25.54 52.89
N GLU A 121 -21.09 26.47 52.22
CA GLU A 121 -20.97 27.87 52.67
C GLU A 121 -22.35 28.51 52.82
N HIS A 122 -23.25 28.33 51.85
CA HIS A 122 -24.58 28.93 51.91
C HIS A 122 -25.49 28.30 52.97
N MET A 123 -25.40 26.98 53.17
CA MET A 123 -26.14 26.28 54.23
C MET A 123 -25.70 26.71 55.64
N GLU A 124 -24.44 27.12 55.81
CA GLU A 124 -23.93 27.62 57.10
C GLU A 124 -24.46 29.02 57.41
N ASP A 125 -24.55 29.88 56.40
CA ASP A 125 -25.24 31.19 56.51
C ASP A 125 -26.72 31.01 56.84
N ASP A 126 -27.44 30.14 56.11
CA ASP A 126 -28.85 29.83 56.38
C ASP A 126 -29.05 29.28 57.80
N LEU A 127 -28.15 28.40 58.27
CA LEU A 127 -28.19 27.85 59.62
C LEU A 127 -27.99 28.94 60.69
N ALA A 128 -27.09 29.89 60.45
CA ALA A 128 -26.89 31.04 61.33
C ALA A 128 -28.16 31.91 61.42
N ASP A 129 -28.81 32.17 60.28
CA ASP A 129 -30.07 32.91 60.22
C ASP A 129 -31.20 32.18 60.98
N PHE A 130 -31.34 30.87 60.79
CA PHE A 130 -32.32 30.07 61.53
C PHE A 130 -32.04 30.09 63.04
N LYS A 131 -30.78 29.99 63.45
CA LYS A 131 -30.40 30.05 64.87
C LYS A 131 -30.73 31.41 65.47
N ALA A 132 -30.43 32.51 64.78
CA ALA A 132 -30.78 33.87 65.22
C ALA A 132 -32.30 34.04 65.36
N LEU A 133 -33.08 33.48 64.44
CA LEU A 133 -34.53 33.49 64.49
C LEU A 133 -35.04 32.74 65.74
N PHE A 134 -34.50 31.56 66.04
CA PHE A 134 -34.86 30.76 67.21
C PHE A 134 -34.50 31.44 68.55
N GLU A 135 -33.32 32.07 68.62
CA GLU A 135 -32.91 32.84 69.80
C GLU A 135 -33.82 34.06 70.02
N ASN A 136 -34.19 34.78 68.96
CA ASN A 136 -35.13 35.91 69.04
C ASN A 136 -36.52 35.47 69.54
N HIS A 137 -37.03 34.32 69.09
CA HIS A 137 -38.29 33.75 69.59
C HIS A 137 -38.20 33.23 71.04
N SER A 138 -37.06 32.67 71.44
CA SER A 138 -36.85 32.21 72.82
C SER A 138 -36.73 33.37 73.82
N CYS A 139 -36.04 34.46 73.44
CA CYS A 139 -35.95 35.68 74.25
C CYS A 139 -37.32 36.36 74.46
N LYS A 140 -38.20 36.31 73.45
CA LYS A 140 -39.60 36.78 73.57
C LYS A 140 -40.46 35.94 74.51
N SER A 141 -40.11 34.67 74.74
CA SER A 141 -40.83 33.78 75.65
C SER A 141 -40.27 33.80 77.08
N ALA A 142 -39.01 34.20 77.27
CA ALA A 142 -38.37 34.27 78.59
C ALA A 142 -38.56 35.63 79.29
N ASN A 143 -38.81 36.69 78.52
CA ASN A 143 -39.24 37.98 79.06
C ASN A 143 -40.75 37.93 79.31
N GLY A 144 -41.14 37.48 80.51
CA GLY A 144 -42.48 37.73 81.03
C GLY A 144 -42.69 39.23 81.21
N GLU A 145 -43.17 39.91 80.16
CA GLU A 145 -43.75 41.24 80.31
C GLU A 145 -45.12 41.31 79.65
N VAL A 146 -46.08 41.49 80.54
CA VAL A 146 -47.48 41.80 80.32
C VAL A 146 -47.57 43.12 79.56
N CYS A 147 -48.18 43.10 78.37
CA CYS A 147 -48.91 44.26 77.86
C CYS A 147 -50.37 43.85 77.69
N SER A 148 -51.12 44.07 78.76
CA SER A 148 -52.56 44.18 78.79
C SER A 148 -53.01 45.34 77.89
N LEU A 149 -53.87 45.07 76.91
CA LEU A 149 -55.02 45.93 76.70
C LEU A 149 -56.23 45.08 76.29
N ASP A 150 -57.10 44.98 77.27
CA ASP A 150 -58.39 44.33 77.33
C ASP A 150 -59.43 45.13 76.52
N GLN A 151 -60.24 44.43 75.71
CA GLN A 151 -61.67 44.71 75.58
C GLN A 151 -62.36 43.51 74.93
N GLY A 152 -62.86 42.62 75.79
CA GLY A 152 -63.82 41.60 75.40
C GLY A 152 -65.22 42.17 75.13
N THR A 153 -65.94 41.54 74.21
CA THR A 153 -67.41 41.45 74.29
C THR A 153 -67.82 39.99 74.15
N VAL A 154 -68.57 39.56 75.16
CA VAL A 154 -69.11 38.23 75.44
C VAL A 154 -70.46 38.04 74.75
N LEU A 155 -70.77 36.83 74.27
CA LEU A 155 -72.09 36.15 74.32
C LEU A 155 -71.94 34.75 73.67
N LYS A 156 -71.69 33.70 74.47
CA LYS A 156 -72.64 32.72 75.05
C LYS A 156 -73.29 31.74 74.06
N ASP A 157 -73.05 30.46 74.37
CA ASP A 157 -73.63 29.22 73.85
C ASP A 157 -75.17 29.17 73.87
N ALA A 158 -75.75 28.42 72.91
CA ALA A 158 -76.49 27.18 73.21
C ALA A 158 -77.16 26.56 71.96
N ASP A 159 -76.81 25.29 71.73
CA ASP A 159 -77.56 24.17 71.17
C ASP A 159 -79.06 24.35 70.82
N LYS A 160 -79.47 23.86 69.63
CA LYS A 160 -80.69 23.05 69.42
C LYS A 160 -80.93 22.63 67.95
N ARG A 161 -81.13 21.32 67.77
CA ARG A 161 -81.78 20.65 66.63
C ARG A 161 -83.18 21.22 66.33
N LYS A 162 -83.57 21.43 65.05
CA LYS A 162 -84.82 20.87 64.46
C LYS A 162 -84.98 21.16 62.96
N LYS A 163 -85.41 20.11 62.25
CA LYS A 163 -85.92 20.01 60.88
C LYS A 163 -87.39 20.52 60.82
N ARG A 164 -87.75 21.42 59.89
CA ARG A 164 -88.98 21.36 59.06
C ARG A 164 -89.10 22.51 58.05
N ASN A 165 -89.54 22.15 56.85
CA ASN A 165 -90.03 22.97 55.73
C ASN A 165 -91.20 23.87 56.14
N THR A 166 -91.34 25.08 55.55
CA THR A 166 -92.28 25.43 54.45
C THR A 166 -92.21 26.94 54.15
N ASP A 167 -92.55 27.25 52.90
CA ASP A 167 -92.57 28.53 52.20
C ASP A 167 -93.11 29.75 52.96
N SER A 168 -92.52 30.91 52.69
CA SER A 168 -93.22 32.06 52.10
C SER A 168 -92.26 33.20 51.78
N GLU A 169 -92.59 33.89 50.70
CA GLU A 169 -91.91 35.04 50.10
C GLU A 169 -91.69 36.21 51.09
N LYS A 170 -90.52 36.86 51.00
CA LYS A 170 -90.35 38.23 50.48
C LYS A 170 -88.97 38.79 50.83
N GLU A 171 -88.35 39.34 49.80
CA GLU A 171 -87.43 40.49 49.78
C GLU A 171 -86.70 40.85 51.08
N ASN A 172 -85.37 40.72 51.05
CA ASN A 172 -84.47 41.77 51.51
C ASN A 172 -83.13 41.69 50.76
N LYS A 173 -82.89 42.73 49.96
CA LYS A 173 -81.61 43.04 49.32
C LYS A 173 -80.62 43.44 50.41
N SER A 174 -79.47 42.76 50.46
CA SER A 174 -78.23 43.35 50.97
C SER A 174 -77.19 43.27 49.84
N PRO A 175 -76.80 44.41 49.27
CA PRO A 175 -75.72 44.49 48.30
C PRO A 175 -74.45 45.00 48.98
N GLY A 176 -73.38 44.21 48.98
CA GLY A 176 -72.04 44.72 49.16
C GLY A 176 -71.12 43.89 50.03
N MET A 177 -70.55 42.81 49.47
CA MET A 177 -69.15 42.36 49.72
C MET A 177 -68.61 41.43 48.60
N ASN A 178 -69.27 41.30 47.43
CA ASN A 178 -68.91 40.28 46.43
C ASN A 178 -67.92 40.74 45.34
N SER A 179 -67.46 42.00 45.33
CA SER A 179 -66.69 42.54 44.19
C SER A 179 -65.17 42.29 44.25
N VAL A 180 -64.60 42.06 45.43
CA VAL A 180 -63.13 41.88 45.60
C VAL A 180 -62.70 40.44 45.33
N GLU A 181 -63.56 39.49 45.68
CA GLU A 181 -63.30 38.05 45.51
C GLU A 181 -63.49 37.61 44.04
N GLU A 182 -64.43 38.22 43.32
CA GLU A 182 -64.61 38.01 41.87
C GLU A 182 -63.43 38.56 41.05
N MET A 183 -62.87 39.73 41.39
CA MET A 183 -61.67 40.26 40.72
C MET A 183 -60.44 39.37 40.94
N SER A 184 -60.30 38.82 42.15
CA SER A 184 -59.21 37.89 42.49
C SER A 184 -59.35 36.56 41.74
N SER A 185 -60.58 36.04 41.61
CA SER A 185 -60.87 34.82 40.84
C SER A 185 -60.61 34.98 39.34
N LEU A 186 -60.96 36.13 38.76
CA LEU A 186 -60.70 36.44 37.35
C LEU A 186 -59.21 36.50 37.05
N LYS A 187 -58.43 37.14 37.92
CA LYS A 187 -56.97 37.26 37.77
C LYS A 187 -56.27 35.89 37.77
N ILE A 188 -56.67 35.00 38.68
CA ILE A 188 -56.15 33.62 38.74
C ILE A 188 -56.51 32.83 37.46
N LYS A 189 -57.72 33.01 36.93
CA LYS A 189 -58.14 32.34 35.67
C LYS A 189 -57.33 32.82 34.46
N ASP A 190 -57.00 34.10 34.40
CA ASP A 190 -56.19 34.67 33.32
C ASP A 190 -54.74 34.17 33.38
N GLU A 191 -54.14 34.12 34.58
CA GLU A 191 -52.81 33.55 34.80
C GLU A 191 -52.76 32.05 34.43
N LEU A 192 -53.80 31.28 34.79
CA LEU A 192 -53.92 29.87 34.40
C LEU A 192 -54.00 29.67 32.89
N ARG A 193 -54.67 30.58 32.18
CA ARG A 193 -54.75 30.55 30.71
C ARG A 193 -53.37 30.81 30.07
N ILE A 194 -52.64 31.82 30.56
CA ILE A 194 -51.28 32.13 30.09
C ILE A 194 -50.35 30.93 30.33
N LEU A 195 -50.35 30.36 31.54
CA LEU A 195 -49.53 29.18 31.86
C LEU A 195 -49.89 27.96 31.00
N LYS A 196 -51.15 27.80 30.62
CA LYS A 196 -51.58 26.72 29.72
C LYS A 196 -51.03 26.90 28.31
N GLU A 197 -51.07 28.11 27.78
CA GLU A 197 -50.51 28.45 26.47
C GLU A 197 -48.97 28.27 26.46
N GLU A 198 -48.29 28.71 27.52
CA GLU A 198 -46.84 28.48 27.69
C GLU A 198 -46.51 26.99 27.77
N ARG A 199 -47.29 26.20 28.52
CA ARG A 199 -47.13 24.74 28.58
C ARG A 199 -47.29 24.11 27.21
N GLU A 200 -48.27 24.53 26.42
CA GLU A 200 -48.48 24.00 25.07
C GLU A 200 -47.31 24.37 24.14
N LYS A 201 -46.80 25.60 24.23
CA LYS A 201 -45.61 26.04 23.49
C LYS A 201 -44.38 25.20 23.87
N LEU A 202 -44.10 25.02 25.15
CA LEU A 202 -42.99 24.20 25.63
C LEU A 202 -43.11 22.73 25.20
N VAL A 203 -44.33 22.18 25.20
CA VAL A 203 -44.58 20.81 24.69
C VAL A 203 -44.28 20.71 23.20
N SER A 204 -44.62 21.74 22.42
CA SER A 204 -44.31 21.78 20.98
C SER A 204 -42.81 21.90 20.71
N GLU A 205 -42.11 22.73 21.50
CA GLU A 205 -40.64 22.89 21.43
C GLU A 205 -39.91 21.61 21.82
N LYS A 206 -40.33 20.94 22.91
CA LYS A 206 -39.79 19.63 23.30
C LYS A 206 -39.94 18.60 22.17
N LYS A 207 -41.10 18.55 21.51
CA LYS A 207 -41.32 17.65 20.36
C LYS A 207 -40.39 17.99 19.19
N PHE A 208 -40.18 19.28 18.91
CA PHE A 208 -39.26 19.72 17.86
C PHE A 208 -37.81 19.32 18.15
N VAL A 209 -37.31 19.61 19.36
CA VAL A 209 -35.94 19.26 19.77
C VAL A 209 -35.73 17.75 19.74
N TRP A 210 -36.70 16.98 20.24
CA TRP A 210 -36.64 15.51 20.18
C TRP A 210 -36.60 14.98 18.74
N ASN A 211 -37.38 15.58 17.84
CA ASN A 211 -37.34 15.22 16.43
C ASN A 211 -35.97 15.52 15.78
N GLN A 212 -35.36 16.67 16.10
CA GLN A 212 -34.01 17.00 15.62
C GLN A 212 -32.96 16.04 16.16
N TYR A 213 -33.04 15.70 17.45
CA TYR A 213 -32.17 14.70 18.06
C TYR A 213 -32.27 13.35 17.35
N ASN A 214 -33.50 12.86 17.09
CA ASN A 214 -33.72 11.61 16.37
C ASN A 214 -33.16 11.61 14.95
N ILE A 215 -33.25 12.73 14.22
CA ILE A 215 -32.67 12.85 12.88
C ILE A 215 -31.15 12.73 12.97
N MET A 216 -30.53 13.51 13.86
CA MET A 216 -29.09 13.51 14.07
C MET A 216 -28.57 12.13 14.51
N GLU A 217 -29.26 11.47 15.43
CA GLU A 217 -28.92 10.12 15.91
C GLU A 217 -28.97 9.09 14.77
N LYS A 218 -30.01 9.14 13.92
CA LYS A 218 -30.09 8.29 12.72
C LYS A 218 -28.96 8.57 11.74
N GLU A 219 -28.61 9.82 11.50
CA GLU A 219 -27.50 10.16 10.61
C GLU A 219 -26.16 9.63 11.13
N TYR A 220 -25.88 9.79 12.42
CA TYR A 220 -24.67 9.24 13.03
C TYR A 220 -24.65 7.72 12.99
N HIS A 221 -25.78 7.08 13.29
CA HIS A 221 -25.90 5.63 13.19
C HIS A 221 -25.63 5.13 11.77
N ASN A 222 -26.20 5.79 10.75
CA ASN A 222 -25.96 5.46 9.35
C ASN A 222 -24.50 5.65 8.95
N LYS A 223 -23.87 6.76 9.36
CA LYS A 223 -22.44 7.01 9.10
C LYS A 223 -21.55 5.95 9.75
N LEU A 224 -21.86 5.58 11.00
CA LEU A 224 -21.14 4.54 11.73
C LEU A 224 -21.28 3.18 11.04
N SER A 225 -22.51 2.80 10.68
CA SER A 225 -22.81 1.55 9.96
C SER A 225 -22.10 1.49 8.60
N ALA A 226 -22.10 2.60 7.83
CA ALA A 226 -21.39 2.67 6.55
C ALA A 226 -19.86 2.51 6.73
N LYS A 227 -19.28 3.12 7.76
CA LYS A 227 -17.85 2.98 8.07
C LYS A 227 -17.51 1.58 8.54
N GLN A 228 -18.39 0.96 9.31
CA GLN A 228 -18.25 -0.43 9.73
C GLN A 228 -18.22 -1.39 8.53
N ALA A 229 -19.14 -1.23 7.58
CA ALA A 229 -19.17 -2.03 6.35
C ALA A 229 -17.92 -1.82 5.47
N GLU A 230 -17.38 -0.59 5.40
CA GLU A 230 -16.13 -0.29 4.69
C GLU A 230 -14.94 -1.04 5.31
N VAL A 231 -14.85 -1.05 6.64
CA VAL A 231 -13.80 -1.77 7.39
C VAL A 231 -13.93 -3.28 7.20
N GLU A 232 -15.14 -3.83 7.28
CA GLU A 232 -15.38 -5.27 7.07
C GLU A 232 -14.95 -5.70 5.67
N LYS A 233 -15.32 -4.94 4.64
CA LYS A 233 -14.89 -5.19 3.26
C LYS A 233 -13.36 -5.10 3.09
N ALA A 234 -12.71 -4.14 3.75
CA ALA A 234 -11.25 -4.04 3.73
C ALA A 234 -10.60 -5.24 4.41
N ASN A 235 -11.14 -5.70 5.54
CA ASN A 235 -10.66 -6.86 6.27
C ASN A 235 -10.83 -8.16 5.47
N GLU A 236 -11.94 -8.34 4.76
CA GLU A 236 -12.13 -9.47 3.84
C GLU A 236 -11.07 -9.49 2.74
N LYS A 237 -10.76 -8.32 2.16
CA LYS A 237 -9.71 -8.21 1.15
C LYS A 237 -8.33 -8.55 1.71
N VAL A 238 -8.03 -8.11 2.94
CA VAL A 238 -6.77 -8.47 3.63
C VAL A 238 -6.71 -9.98 3.85
N ARG A 239 -7.79 -10.61 4.32
CA ARG A 239 -7.84 -12.07 4.53
C ARG A 239 -7.59 -12.84 3.24
N ALA A 240 -8.25 -12.45 2.15
CA ALA A 240 -8.04 -13.08 0.84
C ALA A 240 -6.59 -12.97 0.34
N LEU A 241 -5.93 -11.81 0.56
CA LEU A 241 -4.53 -11.62 0.20
C LEU A 241 -3.59 -12.48 1.06
N VAL A 242 -3.88 -12.64 2.36
CA VAL A 242 -3.10 -13.50 3.26
C VAL A 242 -3.20 -14.96 2.81
N GLU A 243 -4.41 -15.46 2.54
CA GLU A 243 -4.62 -16.83 2.05
C GLU A 243 -3.91 -17.08 0.70
N GLN A 244 -3.95 -16.11 -0.21
CA GLN A 244 -3.23 -16.19 -1.47
C GLN A 244 -1.71 -16.30 -1.24
N LEU A 245 -1.15 -15.46 -0.37
CA LEU A 245 0.28 -15.46 -0.03
C LEU A 245 0.71 -16.79 0.58
N GLU A 246 -0.06 -17.33 1.52
CA GLU A 246 0.20 -18.65 2.12
C GLU A 246 0.19 -19.76 1.07
N SER A 247 -0.81 -19.77 0.17
CA SER A 247 -0.90 -20.76 -0.90
C SER A 247 0.28 -20.70 -1.87
N GLU A 248 0.75 -19.48 -2.22
CA GLU A 248 1.89 -19.29 -3.11
C GLU A 248 3.20 -19.69 -2.42
N ASN A 249 3.32 -19.39 -1.11
CA ASN A 249 4.48 -19.78 -0.32
C ASN A 249 4.62 -21.31 -0.24
N ASN A 250 3.53 -22.01 0.09
CA ASN A 250 3.49 -23.47 0.11
C ASN A 250 3.90 -24.09 -1.24
N LYS A 251 3.48 -23.47 -2.36
CA LYS A 251 3.88 -23.90 -3.71
C LYS A 251 5.37 -23.70 -3.98
N LYS A 252 5.93 -22.56 -3.54
CA LYS A 252 7.37 -22.28 -3.64
C LYS A 252 8.17 -23.28 -2.81
N ASP A 253 7.75 -23.54 -1.57
CA ASP A 253 8.41 -24.51 -0.68
C ASP A 253 8.39 -25.94 -1.23
N SER A 254 7.28 -26.34 -1.85
CA SER A 254 7.19 -27.61 -2.58
C SER A 254 8.18 -27.68 -3.75
N THR A 255 8.29 -26.60 -4.52
CA THR A 255 9.23 -26.51 -5.65
C THR A 255 10.68 -26.51 -5.18
N ILE A 256 11.00 -25.78 -4.11
CA ILE A 256 12.32 -25.75 -3.49
C ILE A 256 12.69 -27.16 -3.03
N SER A 257 11.78 -27.87 -2.34
CA SER A 257 12.00 -29.24 -1.88
C SER A 257 12.30 -30.20 -3.04
N GLN A 258 11.59 -30.07 -4.16
CA GLN A 258 11.87 -30.86 -5.37
C GLN A 258 13.24 -30.54 -5.99
N LEU A 259 13.62 -29.27 -6.05
CA LEU A 259 14.92 -28.85 -6.59
C LEU A 259 16.06 -29.34 -5.69
N VAL A 260 15.93 -29.21 -4.37
CA VAL A 260 16.90 -29.71 -3.39
C VAL A 260 17.09 -31.22 -3.54
N SER A 261 16.00 -31.99 -3.67
CA SER A 261 16.09 -33.43 -3.89
C SER A 261 16.80 -33.79 -5.22
N LYS A 262 16.55 -33.03 -6.29
CA LYS A 262 17.24 -33.24 -7.59
C LYS A 262 18.74 -32.92 -7.50
N VAL A 263 19.11 -31.84 -6.81
CA VAL A 263 20.51 -31.48 -6.59
C VAL A 263 21.23 -32.59 -5.80
N ALA A 264 20.64 -33.06 -4.71
CA ALA A 264 21.22 -34.15 -3.92
C ALA A 264 21.40 -35.44 -4.75
N SER A 265 20.44 -35.77 -5.63
CA SER A 265 20.56 -36.91 -6.54
C SER A 265 21.71 -36.74 -7.55
N MET A 266 21.83 -35.55 -8.16
CA MET A 266 22.91 -35.24 -9.10
C MET A 266 24.29 -35.22 -8.41
N GLU A 267 24.37 -34.74 -7.17
CA GLU A 267 25.61 -34.77 -6.37
C GLU A 267 26.05 -36.21 -6.09
N ALA A 268 25.12 -37.08 -5.68
CA ALA A 268 25.40 -38.49 -5.47
C ALA A 268 25.84 -39.20 -6.76
N GLU A 269 25.22 -38.88 -7.90
CA GLU A 269 25.64 -39.42 -9.20
C GLU A 269 27.02 -38.93 -9.61
N THR A 270 27.33 -37.65 -9.36
CA THR A 270 28.65 -37.07 -9.66
C THR A 270 29.74 -37.74 -8.82
N GLU A 271 29.49 -37.97 -7.53
CA GLU A 271 30.40 -38.68 -6.64
C GLU A 271 30.64 -40.13 -7.10
N ARG A 272 29.57 -40.84 -7.47
CA ARG A 272 29.66 -42.20 -8.04
C ARG A 272 30.51 -42.21 -9.32
N LEU A 273 30.32 -41.24 -10.22
CA LEU A 273 31.10 -41.14 -11.47
C LEU A 273 32.56 -40.81 -11.19
N ASN A 274 32.86 -39.94 -10.22
CA ASN A 274 34.23 -39.63 -9.81
C ASN A 274 34.97 -40.85 -9.25
N GLN A 275 34.28 -41.67 -8.45
CA GLN A 275 34.82 -42.94 -7.95
C GLN A 275 35.13 -43.91 -9.10
N GLU A 276 34.24 -44.02 -10.09
CA GLU A 276 34.44 -44.87 -11.26
C GLU A 276 35.60 -44.39 -12.14
N ILE A 277 35.74 -43.07 -12.34
CA ILE A 277 36.88 -42.47 -13.04
C ILE A 277 38.19 -42.80 -12.31
N SER A 278 38.20 -42.70 -10.99
CA SER A 278 39.38 -43.03 -10.18
C SER A 278 39.75 -44.51 -10.29
N ARG A 279 38.75 -45.40 -10.27
CA ARG A 279 38.91 -46.84 -10.48
C ARG A 279 39.52 -47.14 -11.86
N LEU A 280 38.90 -46.65 -12.93
CA LEU A 280 39.39 -46.84 -14.30
C LEU A 280 40.79 -46.25 -14.51
N SER A 281 41.09 -45.11 -13.88
CA SER A 281 42.42 -44.50 -13.93
C SER A 281 43.49 -45.41 -13.30
N SER A 282 43.16 -46.08 -12.18
CA SER A 282 44.06 -47.05 -11.54
C SER A 282 44.27 -48.33 -12.38
N GLU A 283 43.22 -48.81 -13.04
CA GLU A 283 43.29 -49.96 -13.96
C GLU A 283 44.17 -49.65 -15.18
N MET A 284 43.97 -48.48 -15.79
CA MET A 284 44.79 -47.97 -16.89
C MET A 284 46.28 -47.89 -16.53
N GLU A 285 46.60 -47.41 -15.33
CA GLU A 285 47.99 -47.30 -14.86
C GLU A 285 48.61 -48.69 -14.61
N SER A 286 47.81 -49.65 -14.14
CA SER A 286 48.23 -51.05 -13.96
C SER A 286 48.54 -51.72 -15.30
N VAL A 287 47.71 -51.51 -16.33
CA VAL A 287 47.95 -52.00 -17.70
C VAL A 287 49.22 -51.37 -18.30
N ARG A 288 49.47 -50.08 -18.05
CA ARG A 288 50.72 -49.44 -18.51
C ARG A 288 51.95 -50.03 -17.84
N LYS A 289 51.87 -50.37 -16.56
CA LYS A 289 52.97 -51.03 -15.82
C LYS A 289 53.21 -52.45 -16.33
N SER A 290 52.16 -53.26 -16.49
CA SER A 290 52.31 -54.63 -17.03
C SER A 290 52.82 -54.67 -18.47
N ARG A 291 52.51 -53.64 -19.27
CA ARG A 291 53.02 -53.53 -20.65
C ARG A 291 54.48 -53.14 -20.73
N LYS A 292 55.04 -52.44 -19.73
CA LYS A 292 56.48 -52.07 -19.72
C LYS A 292 57.42 -53.28 -19.58
N ASP A 293 56.90 -54.42 -19.12
CA ASP A 293 57.63 -55.70 -19.06
C ASP A 293 57.47 -56.55 -20.34
N GLN A 294 56.60 -56.13 -21.28
CA GLN A 294 56.42 -56.76 -22.59
C GLN A 294 56.31 -55.70 -23.71
N VAL A 295 57.45 -55.12 -24.12
CA VAL A 295 57.54 -54.42 -25.41
C VAL A 295 58.77 -54.86 -26.17
N THR A 296 58.61 -55.92 -26.97
CA THR A 296 59.24 -56.01 -28.28
C THR A 296 58.27 -55.35 -29.27
N PRO A 297 58.65 -54.31 -30.02
CA PRO A 297 57.75 -53.71 -31.00
C PRO A 297 57.64 -54.66 -32.21
N VAL A 298 56.51 -55.37 -32.34
CA VAL A 298 56.20 -56.13 -33.56
C VAL A 298 55.77 -55.14 -34.64
N LEU A 299 56.75 -54.77 -35.45
CA LEU A 299 56.63 -53.89 -36.61
C LEU A 299 56.11 -54.73 -37.79
N ASN A 300 54.79 -54.92 -37.87
CA ASN A 300 54.20 -55.64 -39.00
C ASN A 300 54.19 -54.77 -40.26
N ARG A 301 55.10 -55.15 -41.16
CA ARG A 301 55.23 -54.73 -42.57
C ARG A 301 53.93 -55.07 -43.33
N CYS A 302 53.24 -54.08 -43.87
CA CYS A 302 52.19 -54.31 -44.87
C CYS A 302 52.84 -54.37 -46.26
N THR A 303 52.80 -55.55 -46.87
CA THR A 303 53.17 -55.82 -48.25
C THR A 303 52.05 -55.47 -49.22
N GLU A 304 52.49 -54.83 -50.30
CA GLU A 304 51.78 -54.40 -51.50
C GLU A 304 51.19 -55.60 -52.27
N GLY A 305 49.94 -55.50 -52.71
CA GLY A 305 49.21 -56.58 -53.38
C GLY A 305 48.04 -56.06 -54.22
N THR A 306 48.35 -55.81 -55.50
CA THR A 306 47.50 -55.28 -56.56
C THR A 306 46.39 -56.26 -56.98
N LYS A 307 45.22 -55.71 -57.39
CA LYS A 307 44.30 -56.14 -58.47
C LYS A 307 42.84 -56.53 -58.11
N THR A 308 41.94 -55.61 -58.51
CA THR A 308 40.76 -55.77 -59.39
C THR A 308 39.49 -56.54 -58.99
N CYS A 309 38.37 -55.84 -59.24
CA CYS A 309 37.07 -56.26 -59.79
C CYS A 309 35.95 -56.79 -58.86
N ASN A 310 34.95 -55.91 -58.68
CA ASN A 310 33.51 -56.09 -58.92
C ASN A 310 32.87 -57.47 -58.67
N SER A 311 31.99 -57.49 -57.67
CA SER A 311 30.58 -57.97 -57.66
C SER A 311 30.22 -58.20 -56.19
N GLY A 312 29.19 -57.58 -55.61
CA GLY A 312 27.79 -57.70 -55.96
C GLY A 312 27.13 -58.66 -54.96
N GLY A 313 26.38 -58.15 -53.98
CA GLY A 313 25.58 -59.02 -53.11
C GLY A 313 25.26 -58.51 -51.70
N ALA A 314 24.21 -57.70 -51.61
CA ALA A 314 23.21 -57.58 -50.53
C ALA A 314 23.56 -57.82 -49.04
N SER A 315 23.29 -56.81 -48.21
CA SER A 315 22.49 -57.01 -46.99
C SER A 315 21.76 -55.71 -46.56
N LYS A 316 20.56 -55.91 -46.01
CA LYS A 316 19.59 -54.90 -45.53
C LYS A 316 19.82 -54.59 -44.04
N SER A 317 19.14 -53.52 -43.58
CA SER A 317 18.89 -53.05 -42.19
C SER A 317 19.80 -51.88 -41.79
N GLY A 318 19.36 -50.62 -41.67
CA GLY A 318 18.20 -50.11 -40.92
C GLY A 318 18.67 -49.77 -39.49
N ARG A 319 18.54 -48.58 -38.92
CA ARG A 319 17.73 -47.40 -39.20
C ARG A 319 18.29 -46.19 -38.43
N HIS A 320 18.22 -45.03 -39.06
CA HIS A 320 18.59 -43.69 -38.60
C HIS A 320 17.76 -43.16 -37.41
N LYS A 321 18.33 -42.20 -36.65
CA LYS A 321 17.74 -40.86 -36.42
C LYS A 321 18.69 -39.91 -35.67
N ASN A 322 19.26 -38.94 -36.40
CA ASN A 322 19.79 -37.69 -35.83
C ASN A 322 18.70 -36.63 -36.02
N VAL A 323 18.29 -35.98 -34.94
CA VAL A 323 17.28 -34.91 -34.94
C VAL A 323 17.95 -33.55 -35.17
N SER A 324 17.34 -32.80 -36.05
CA SER A 324 17.67 -31.47 -36.55
C SER A 324 17.22 -30.35 -35.62
N VAL A 325 17.89 -29.19 -35.69
CA VAL A 325 17.20 -27.89 -35.64
C VAL A 325 17.77 -27.00 -36.73
N LYS A 326 16.85 -26.49 -37.56
CA LYS A 326 17.06 -25.71 -38.78
C LYS A 326 17.83 -24.42 -38.52
N LYS A 327 18.78 -24.15 -39.41
CA LYS A 327 19.30 -22.82 -39.74
C LYS A 327 18.94 -22.56 -41.19
N GLU A 328 18.08 -21.58 -41.45
CA GLU A 328 17.91 -21.01 -42.78
C GLU A 328 18.46 -19.58 -42.82
N VAL A 329 19.06 -19.31 -43.96
CA VAL A 329 19.78 -18.18 -44.56
C VAL A 329 18.87 -17.82 -45.76
N SER A 330 18.64 -16.59 -46.26
CA SER A 330 19.20 -15.26 -46.03
C SER A 330 18.45 -14.20 -46.89
N THR A 331 18.47 -12.94 -46.43
CA THR A 331 18.69 -11.65 -47.17
C THR A 331 17.69 -11.16 -48.25
N PRO A 332 17.82 -9.92 -48.78
CA PRO A 332 17.96 -8.61 -48.12
C PRO A 332 17.04 -7.54 -48.76
N ASP A 333 16.62 -6.49 -48.03
CA ASP A 333 16.66 -5.13 -48.59
C ASP A 333 16.30 -4.05 -47.55
N ALA A 334 17.07 -2.98 -47.61
CA ALA A 334 16.87 -1.69 -46.96
C ALA A 334 17.48 -0.63 -47.91
N PRO A 335 17.24 0.69 -47.79
CA PRO A 335 16.32 1.46 -46.92
C PRO A 335 15.50 2.48 -47.81
N PRO A 336 14.74 3.51 -47.32
CA PRO A 336 15.16 4.58 -46.41
C PRO A 336 14.12 5.04 -45.34
N PRO A 337 14.55 5.86 -44.37
CA PRO A 337 13.72 6.35 -43.27
C PRO A 337 12.94 7.62 -43.65
N SER A 338 11.63 7.63 -43.39
CA SER A 338 10.82 8.85 -43.46
C SER A 338 10.99 9.66 -42.17
N LYS A 339 11.66 10.81 -42.33
CA LYS A 339 11.68 11.92 -41.40
C LYS A 339 10.25 12.42 -41.20
N LEU A 340 9.76 12.45 -39.96
CA LEU A 340 8.63 13.32 -39.61
C LEU A 340 9.16 14.58 -38.95
N SER A 341 9.07 15.61 -39.78
CA SER A 341 9.23 17.04 -39.58
C SER A 341 8.89 17.57 -38.18
N GLY A 342 9.84 18.31 -37.61
CA GLY A 342 9.58 19.36 -36.64
C GLY A 342 9.46 20.72 -37.33
N LYS A 343 8.32 21.39 -37.12
CA LYS A 343 7.95 22.82 -37.28
C LYS A 343 6.45 22.87 -37.60
N GLY A 344 5.60 23.68 -36.99
CA GLY A 344 5.75 24.74 -36.01
C GLY A 344 4.40 25.46 -35.87
N ASN A 345 4.30 26.30 -34.83
CA ASN A 345 3.33 27.40 -34.64
C ASN A 345 1.91 26.94 -34.27
N THR A 346 1.18 27.54 -33.31
CA THR A 346 1.01 28.97 -33.03
C THR A 346 0.33 29.16 -31.66
N SER A 347 0.74 30.19 -30.89
CA SER A 347 -0.06 31.08 -30.01
C SER A 347 -1.09 30.47 -29.03
N LEU A 348 -1.09 30.77 -27.73
CA LEU A 348 -1.51 32.09 -27.21
C LEU A 348 -1.16 32.22 -25.70
N LYS A 349 -0.54 33.36 -25.37
CA LYS A 349 -0.55 33.96 -24.04
C LYS A 349 -1.99 34.20 -23.59
N ARG A 350 -2.35 33.77 -22.37
CA ARG A 350 -2.98 34.65 -21.36
C ARG A 350 -2.47 34.26 -19.97
N LYS A 351 -1.91 35.25 -19.27
CA LYS A 351 -1.84 35.28 -17.82
C LYS A 351 -3.24 35.62 -17.32
N GLU A 352 -3.81 34.82 -16.44
CA GLU A 352 -4.80 35.30 -15.47
C GLU A 352 -4.77 34.39 -14.24
N GLY A 353 -5.04 34.99 -13.08
CA GLY A 353 -4.61 34.57 -11.75
C GLY A 353 -5.29 33.33 -11.14
N PRO A 354 -5.01 33.06 -9.85
CA PRO A 354 -5.19 31.76 -9.23
C PRO A 354 -6.66 31.52 -8.84
N VAL A 355 -7.31 30.58 -9.52
CA VAL A 355 -8.58 29.99 -9.07
C VAL A 355 -8.24 28.70 -8.35
N ILE A 356 -8.54 28.66 -7.06
CA ILE A 356 -8.40 27.49 -6.18
C ILE A 356 -9.37 26.41 -6.66
N LEU A 357 -8.87 25.36 -7.30
CA LEU A 357 -9.62 24.12 -7.54
C LEU A 357 -9.42 23.19 -6.33
N THR A 358 -10.44 23.11 -5.49
CA THR A 358 -10.65 22.04 -4.53
C THR A 358 -10.96 20.71 -5.25
N SER A 359 -10.37 19.63 -4.75
CA SER A 359 -10.57 18.20 -5.08
C SER A 359 -10.01 17.71 -6.44
N VAL A 360 -8.73 17.34 -6.43
CA VAL A 360 -8.11 16.51 -7.48
C VAL A 360 -7.70 15.17 -6.87
N THR A 361 -8.50 14.14 -7.11
CA THR A 361 -8.12 12.74 -6.91
C THR A 361 -6.94 12.42 -7.84
N PRO A 362 -5.84 11.82 -7.36
CA PRO A 362 -4.68 11.54 -8.21
C PRO A 362 -5.04 10.52 -9.29
N LYS A 363 -4.97 10.96 -10.56
CA LYS A 363 -5.27 10.16 -11.75
C LYS A 363 -4.04 9.30 -12.07
N LEU A 364 -4.12 8.01 -11.78
CA LEU A 364 -2.99 7.05 -11.91
C LEU A 364 -2.51 6.78 -13.34
N PHE A 365 -3.23 7.27 -14.37
CA PHE A 365 -2.82 7.14 -15.76
C PHE A 365 -3.05 8.45 -16.52
N SER A 366 -2.05 8.85 -17.32
CA SER A 366 -2.20 9.92 -18.29
C SER A 366 -3.20 9.50 -19.37
N SER A 367 -3.95 10.45 -19.92
CA SER A 367 -4.91 10.23 -21.02
C SER A 367 -4.30 9.52 -22.25
N SER A 368 -2.97 9.47 -22.34
CA SER A 368 -2.20 8.79 -23.39
C SER A 368 -1.90 7.31 -23.13
N PHE A 369 -2.30 6.73 -21.99
CA PHE A 369 -2.02 5.33 -21.69
C PHE A 369 -2.88 4.38 -22.55
N LYS A 370 -2.26 3.68 -23.49
CA LYS A 370 -2.91 2.64 -24.30
C LYS A 370 -2.69 1.26 -23.68
N VAL A 371 -3.78 0.62 -23.25
CA VAL A 371 -3.76 -0.75 -22.73
C VAL A 371 -3.43 -1.75 -23.87
N PRO A 372 -2.44 -2.63 -23.71
CA PRO A 372 -2.13 -3.66 -24.70
C PRO A 372 -3.30 -4.63 -24.89
N LYS A 373 -3.75 -4.82 -26.14
CA LYS A 373 -4.82 -5.78 -26.47
C LYS A 373 -4.27 -7.20 -26.48
N LEU A 374 -4.78 -8.06 -25.61
CA LEU A 374 -4.54 -9.50 -25.66
C LEU A 374 -5.36 -10.12 -26.80
N LYS A 375 -4.73 -10.96 -27.62
CA LYS A 375 -5.42 -11.72 -28.67
C LYS A 375 -6.07 -12.95 -28.04
N SER A 376 -7.39 -13.04 -28.09
CA SER A 376 -8.13 -14.27 -27.76
C SER A 376 -8.02 -15.25 -28.93
N SER A 377 -7.25 -16.32 -28.76
CA SER A 377 -7.32 -17.49 -29.64
C SER A 377 -8.29 -18.50 -29.04
N VAL A 378 -9.54 -18.44 -29.50
CA VAL A 378 -10.49 -19.56 -29.39
C VAL A 378 -10.61 -20.14 -30.80
N LYS A 379 -10.07 -21.33 -31.00
CA LYS A 379 -10.48 -22.24 -32.08
C LYS A 379 -11.29 -23.34 -31.40
N VAL A 380 -12.58 -23.36 -31.68
CA VAL A 380 -13.42 -24.56 -31.56
C VAL A 380 -13.25 -25.36 -32.84
#